data_AF-A0A7S1RTA5-F1
#
_entry.id   AF-A0A7S1RTA5-F1
#
_cell.length_a   1.000
_cell.length_b   1.000
_cell.length_c   1.000
_cell.angle_alpha   90.00
_cell.angle_beta   90.00
_cell.angle_gamma   90.00
#
_symmetry.space_group_name_H-M   'P 1'
#
loop_
_entity.id
_entity.type
_entity.pdbx_description
1 polymer ?
#
loop_
_entity_poly.entity_id
_entity_poly.type
_entity_poly.pdbx_seq_one_letter_code
_entity_poly.pdbx_strand_id
1 'polypeptide(L)'
;MTAADADDDEEHELAVKFPGTRRRDLDFLKKNSQRSGMVHRKSGLQYKVQRSGDEGGEKPGPNTPCKVHYRGILTDGTEFDSSYRRGEPVIMRPDQVVPGWREAMQLMRTGDRWEVVLPSHLAYGDRGAGPIPGGAVLIFELEMLEVGAQEFQESSNMHYIAIGVLIVVGLLLFAYQQFTMGPAPVRGPPVQLHETSHPLNPHVFFDIDIGGKRAGRIEFELFAKIAPRTAENFRALATGERGVGKSGKPLHFKGSGFHRVIPGFMCQAGDFTSGDGRGGESIYGGTFADEWEHGVVHHTEPGLLSMANRGRDTQGSQFFITVAATSWLDGKHVVFGRVVKGMDIVKAIEALGSSSGRPSQEIVIADSGELGEDGQVLRHRPSHAEEL
;
A
#
# COMPACT_ATOMS: atom_id res chain seq x y z
N MET A 1 -10.31 -14.18 -62.96
CA MET A 1 -9.75 -14.46 -61.64
C MET A 1 -8.25 -14.39 -61.79
N THR A 2 -7.63 -13.35 -61.25
CA THR A 2 -6.18 -13.14 -61.31
C THR A 2 -5.49 -13.98 -60.23
N ALA A 3 -4.17 -14.18 -60.32
CA ALA A 3 -3.43 -14.89 -59.28
C ALA A 3 -3.53 -14.20 -57.90
N ALA A 4 -3.69 -12.86 -57.89
CA ALA A 4 -3.90 -12.09 -56.66
C ALA A 4 -5.25 -12.37 -56.01
N ASP A 5 -6.32 -12.56 -56.80
CA ASP A 5 -7.65 -12.87 -56.27
C ASP A 5 -7.70 -14.27 -55.62
N ALA A 6 -6.89 -15.23 -56.11
CA ALA A 6 -6.83 -16.59 -55.58
C ALA A 6 -6.00 -16.68 -54.27
N ASP A 7 -4.97 -15.85 -54.13
CA ASP A 7 -4.14 -15.80 -52.91
C ASP A 7 -4.92 -15.16 -51.73
N ASP A 8 -5.74 -14.14 -52.00
CA ASP A 8 -6.57 -13.48 -50.97
C ASP A 8 -7.72 -14.39 -50.45
N ASP A 9 -8.35 -15.17 -51.32
CA ASP A 9 -9.38 -16.15 -50.93
C ASP A 9 -8.80 -17.27 -50.05
N GLU A 10 -7.60 -17.76 -50.37
CA GLU A 10 -6.94 -18.84 -49.62
C GLU A 10 -6.43 -18.36 -48.24
N GLU A 11 -5.94 -17.12 -48.15
CA GLU A 11 -5.57 -16.52 -46.87
C GLU A 11 -6.78 -16.37 -45.94
N HIS A 12 -7.92 -15.95 -46.50
CA HIS A 12 -9.16 -15.85 -45.74
C HIS A 12 -9.62 -17.21 -45.20
N GLU A 13 -9.55 -18.29 -45.99
CA GLU A 13 -9.87 -19.64 -45.53
C GLU A 13 -8.97 -20.11 -44.38
N LEU A 14 -7.67 -19.82 -44.45
CA LEU A 14 -6.73 -20.16 -43.37
C LEU A 14 -6.98 -19.36 -42.10
N ALA A 15 -7.31 -18.07 -42.21
CA ALA A 15 -7.65 -17.22 -41.08
C ALA A 15 -8.95 -17.68 -40.38
N VAL A 16 -9.95 -18.14 -41.16
CA VAL A 16 -11.17 -18.75 -40.61
C VAL A 16 -10.86 -20.06 -39.89
N LYS A 17 -9.97 -20.89 -40.44
CA LYS A 17 -9.56 -22.17 -39.86
C LYS A 17 -8.70 -22.03 -38.60
N PHE A 18 -7.88 -20.97 -38.52
CA PHE A 18 -6.93 -20.72 -37.43
C PHE A 18 -7.14 -19.32 -36.84
N PRO A 19 -8.28 -19.07 -36.18
CA PRO A 19 -8.65 -17.72 -35.72
C PRO A 19 -7.59 -17.13 -34.79
N GLY A 20 -7.29 -15.84 -35.01
CA GLY A 20 -6.30 -15.09 -34.23
C GLY A 20 -4.83 -15.39 -34.56
N THR A 21 -4.56 -16.37 -35.42
CA THR A 21 -3.18 -16.66 -35.85
C THR A 21 -2.69 -15.56 -36.79
N ARG A 22 -1.51 -15.01 -36.52
CA ARG A 22 -0.93 -13.93 -37.34
C ARG A 22 -0.61 -14.42 -38.74
N ARG A 23 -0.80 -13.54 -39.73
CA ARG A 23 -0.60 -13.79 -41.16
C ARG A 23 0.66 -14.60 -41.49
N ARG A 24 1.83 -14.16 -41.01
CA ARG A 24 3.13 -14.84 -41.25
C ARG A 24 3.17 -16.30 -40.78
N ASP A 25 2.39 -16.65 -39.76
CA ASP A 25 2.35 -17.99 -39.18
C ASP A 25 1.26 -18.88 -39.82
N LEU A 26 0.29 -18.31 -40.57
CA LEU A 26 -0.70 -19.07 -41.35
C LEU A 26 -0.02 -19.85 -42.48
N ASP A 27 0.88 -19.21 -43.21
CA ASP A 27 1.69 -19.84 -44.26
C ASP A 27 2.53 -21.00 -43.71
N PHE A 28 3.07 -20.81 -42.50
CA PHE A 28 3.79 -21.86 -41.81
C PHE A 28 2.88 -23.06 -41.55
N LEU A 29 1.70 -22.88 -40.97
CA LEU A 29 0.75 -23.96 -40.70
C LEU A 29 0.34 -24.72 -41.95
N LYS A 30 0.12 -24.01 -43.06
CA LYS A 30 -0.19 -24.61 -44.37
C LYS A 30 0.95 -25.52 -44.81
N LYS A 31 2.17 -25.00 -44.90
CA LYS A 31 3.36 -25.76 -45.32
C LYS A 31 3.66 -26.92 -44.38
N ASN A 32 3.49 -26.69 -43.07
CA ASN A 32 3.75 -27.68 -42.04
C ASN A 32 2.81 -28.89 -42.18
N SER A 33 1.54 -28.65 -42.52
CA SER A 33 0.54 -29.71 -42.69
C SER A 33 0.88 -30.70 -43.81
N GLN A 34 1.70 -30.29 -44.79
CA GLN A 34 2.13 -31.11 -45.93
C GLN A 34 3.42 -31.89 -45.66
N ARG A 35 4.07 -31.70 -44.49
CA ARG A 35 5.28 -32.45 -44.13
C ARG A 35 4.94 -33.93 -43.93
N SER A 36 5.79 -34.81 -44.46
CA SER A 36 5.62 -36.26 -44.30
C SER A 36 5.56 -36.67 -42.82
N GLY A 37 4.52 -37.44 -42.47
CA GLY A 37 4.24 -37.90 -41.11
C GLY A 37 3.54 -36.88 -40.21
N MET A 38 3.14 -35.71 -40.73
CA MET A 38 2.34 -34.74 -39.98
C MET A 38 0.86 -35.17 -39.96
N VAL A 39 0.31 -35.32 -38.77
CA VAL A 39 -1.12 -35.56 -38.52
C VAL A 39 -1.77 -34.22 -38.20
N HIS A 40 -2.98 -33.98 -38.72
CA HIS A 40 -3.76 -32.77 -38.43
C HIS A 40 -5.14 -33.13 -37.90
N ARG A 41 -5.64 -32.34 -36.95
CA ARG A 41 -6.92 -32.55 -36.28
C ARG A 41 -7.92 -31.45 -36.65
N LYS A 42 -9.21 -31.73 -36.40
CA LYS A 42 -10.30 -30.75 -36.62
C LYS A 42 -10.12 -29.47 -35.79
N SER A 43 -9.48 -29.57 -34.62
CA SER A 43 -9.16 -28.44 -33.75
C SER A 43 -8.13 -27.49 -34.34
N GLY A 44 -7.37 -27.93 -35.35
CA GLY A 44 -6.22 -27.22 -35.89
C GLY A 44 -4.87 -27.68 -35.32
N LEU A 45 -4.87 -28.57 -34.32
CA LEU A 45 -3.66 -29.23 -33.82
C LEU A 45 -2.96 -29.99 -34.96
N GLN A 46 -1.66 -29.75 -35.13
CA GLN A 46 -0.80 -30.57 -35.98
C GLN A 46 0.26 -31.24 -35.12
N TYR A 47 0.56 -32.51 -35.38
CA TYR A 47 1.64 -33.18 -34.66
C TYR A 47 2.30 -34.26 -35.51
N LYS A 48 3.55 -34.57 -35.19
CA LYS A 48 4.31 -35.69 -35.77
C LYS A 48 4.91 -36.51 -34.65
N VAL A 49 4.66 -37.81 -34.68
CA VAL A 49 5.30 -38.77 -33.77
C VAL A 49 6.75 -38.92 -34.19
N GLN A 50 7.69 -38.42 -33.39
CA GLN A 50 9.13 -38.59 -33.62
C GLN A 50 9.62 -39.93 -33.08
N ARG A 51 9.07 -40.32 -31.93
CA ARG A 51 9.28 -41.63 -31.31
C ARG A 51 7.97 -42.07 -30.67
N SER A 52 7.56 -43.30 -30.93
CA SER A 52 6.43 -43.90 -30.22
C SER A 52 6.94 -44.62 -28.98
N GLY A 53 6.22 -44.47 -27.87
CA GLY A 53 6.31 -45.38 -26.73
C GLY A 53 5.65 -46.74 -27.03
N ASP A 54 5.73 -47.64 -26.06
CA ASP A 54 5.23 -49.01 -26.15
C ASP A 54 3.72 -49.05 -26.45
N GLU A 55 3.26 -50.02 -27.24
CA GLU A 55 1.84 -50.08 -27.63
C GLU A 55 0.88 -50.21 -26.43
N GLY A 56 1.32 -50.84 -25.34
CA GLY A 56 0.60 -50.94 -24.07
C GLY A 56 0.87 -49.79 -23.08
N GLY A 57 1.59 -48.75 -23.49
CA GLY A 57 1.92 -47.60 -22.66
C GLY A 57 0.66 -46.86 -22.20
N GLU A 58 0.68 -46.41 -20.94
CA GLU A 58 -0.43 -45.69 -20.33
C GLU A 58 -0.74 -44.38 -21.06
N LYS A 59 -2.03 -44.03 -21.11
CA LYS A 59 -2.54 -42.78 -21.67
C LYS A 59 -3.20 -41.95 -20.59
N PRO A 60 -2.90 -40.64 -20.50
CA PRO A 60 -3.44 -39.83 -19.43
C PRO A 60 -4.92 -39.47 -19.67
N GLY A 61 -5.70 -39.49 -18.60
CA GLY A 61 -7.00 -38.82 -18.56
C GLY A 61 -6.87 -37.31 -18.38
N PRO A 62 -7.98 -36.56 -18.39
CA PRO A 62 -7.97 -35.09 -18.34
C PRO A 62 -7.23 -34.49 -17.14
N ASN A 63 -7.24 -35.17 -15.99
CA ASN A 63 -6.65 -34.72 -14.73
C ASN A 63 -5.44 -35.58 -14.29
N THR A 64 -4.96 -36.48 -15.15
CA THR A 64 -3.86 -37.39 -14.80
C THR A 64 -2.53 -36.63 -14.82
N PRO A 65 -1.75 -36.64 -13.72
CA PRO A 65 -0.44 -36.01 -13.68
C PRO A 65 0.53 -36.73 -14.62
N CYS A 66 1.20 -35.96 -15.47
CA CYS A 66 2.11 -36.45 -16.49
C CYS A 66 3.49 -35.81 -16.29
N LYS A 67 4.52 -36.63 -16.11
CA LYS A 67 5.90 -36.16 -16.10
C LYS A 67 6.37 -36.03 -17.55
N VAL A 68 6.73 -34.82 -17.94
CA VAL A 68 7.09 -34.51 -19.33
C VAL A 68 8.39 -33.72 -19.40
N HIS A 69 9.14 -33.99 -20.46
CA HIS A 69 10.09 -33.03 -20.98
C HIS A 69 9.48 -32.29 -22.17
N TYR A 70 9.80 -31.02 -22.30
CA TYR A 70 9.45 -30.22 -23.45
C TYR A 70 10.47 -29.14 -23.78
N ARG A 71 10.40 -28.69 -25.03
CA ARG A 71 11.08 -27.50 -25.57
C ARG A 71 10.09 -26.75 -26.47
N GLY A 72 9.84 -25.47 -26.16
CA GLY A 72 8.93 -24.60 -26.91
C GLY A 72 9.67 -23.54 -27.70
N ILE A 73 9.39 -23.46 -29.01
CA ILE A 73 9.97 -22.49 -29.94
C ILE A 73 8.89 -21.78 -30.77
N LEU A 74 9.23 -20.59 -31.27
CA LEU A 74 8.45 -19.87 -32.28
C LEU A 74 8.79 -20.34 -33.70
N THR A 75 7.99 -19.92 -34.68
CA THR A 75 8.19 -20.25 -36.11
C THR A 75 9.51 -19.72 -36.69
N ASP A 76 10.12 -18.73 -36.06
CA ASP A 76 11.47 -18.21 -36.40
C ASP A 76 12.62 -18.95 -35.69
N GLY A 77 12.31 -19.98 -34.88
CA GLY A 77 13.27 -20.78 -34.15
C GLY A 77 13.63 -20.26 -32.76
N THR A 78 13.10 -19.09 -32.34
CA THR A 78 13.35 -18.53 -31.01
C THR A 78 12.76 -19.43 -29.93
N GLU A 79 13.59 -19.93 -29.02
CA GLU A 79 13.16 -20.72 -27.87
C GLU A 79 12.63 -19.82 -26.74
N PHE A 80 11.35 -19.99 -26.39
CA PHE A 80 10.71 -19.21 -25.34
C PHE A 80 10.71 -19.92 -23.99
N ASP A 81 10.75 -21.26 -23.99
CA ASP A 81 10.77 -22.06 -22.76
C ASP A 81 11.27 -23.49 -23.01
N SER A 82 11.96 -24.09 -22.03
CA SER A 82 12.51 -25.45 -22.14
C SER A 82 12.79 -26.07 -20.78
N SER A 83 12.22 -27.25 -20.54
CA SER A 83 12.54 -28.09 -19.38
C SER A 83 13.97 -28.66 -19.47
N TYR A 84 14.46 -28.96 -20.67
CA TYR A 84 15.83 -29.45 -20.86
C TYR A 84 16.87 -28.42 -20.43
N ARG A 85 16.60 -27.13 -20.68
CA ARG A 85 17.46 -26.03 -20.23
C ARG A 85 17.51 -25.91 -18.70
N ARG A 86 16.41 -26.24 -18.02
CA ARG A 86 16.34 -26.29 -16.55
C ARG A 86 16.98 -27.55 -15.95
N GLY A 87 17.24 -28.57 -16.76
CA GLY A 87 17.89 -29.81 -16.35
C GLY A 87 16.95 -30.85 -15.73
N GLU A 88 15.66 -30.57 -15.62
CA GLU A 88 14.69 -31.49 -15.01
C GLU A 88 13.31 -31.46 -15.71
N PRO A 89 12.59 -32.60 -15.76
CA PRO A 89 11.25 -32.68 -16.31
C PRO A 89 10.22 -32.06 -15.36
N VAL A 90 9.06 -31.70 -15.89
CA VAL A 90 7.96 -31.09 -15.13
C VAL A 90 6.77 -32.03 -15.04
N ILE A 91 6.00 -31.95 -13.95
CA ILE A 91 4.72 -32.64 -13.84
C ILE A 91 3.61 -31.67 -14.25
N MET A 92 2.81 -32.04 -15.24
CA MET A 92 1.72 -31.24 -15.79
C MET A 92 0.45 -32.09 -15.92
N ARG A 93 -0.72 -31.48 -15.77
CA ARG A 93 -2.02 -32.12 -16.01
C ARG A 93 -2.68 -31.56 -17.27
N PRO A 94 -3.32 -32.39 -18.12
CA PRO A 94 -3.97 -31.91 -19.34
C PRO A 94 -5.02 -30.81 -19.11
N ASP A 95 -5.71 -30.81 -17.96
CA ASP A 95 -6.70 -29.79 -17.60
C ASP A 95 -6.08 -28.42 -17.24
N GLN A 96 -4.80 -28.37 -16.85
CA GLN A 96 -4.10 -27.16 -16.40
C GLN A 96 -3.24 -26.47 -17.46
N VAL A 97 -3.14 -27.04 -18.66
CA VAL A 97 -2.31 -26.53 -19.76
C VAL A 97 -3.17 -25.94 -20.89
N VAL A 98 -2.51 -25.26 -21.84
CA VAL A 98 -3.18 -24.68 -23.02
C VAL A 98 -3.96 -25.74 -23.82
N PRO A 99 -5.06 -25.39 -24.51
CA PRO A 99 -5.94 -26.35 -25.17
C PRO A 99 -5.24 -27.33 -26.12
N GLY A 100 -4.22 -26.88 -26.85
CA GLY A 100 -3.45 -27.73 -27.76
C GLY A 100 -2.60 -28.77 -27.04
N TRP A 101 -1.98 -28.40 -25.91
CA TRP A 101 -1.26 -29.34 -25.05
C TRP A 101 -2.22 -30.35 -24.43
N ARG A 102 -3.39 -29.89 -23.95
CA ARG A 102 -4.44 -30.76 -23.41
C ARG A 102 -4.84 -31.85 -24.39
N GLU A 103 -5.09 -31.48 -25.64
CA GLU A 103 -5.44 -32.45 -26.69
C GLU A 103 -4.26 -33.38 -27.01
N ALA A 104 -3.06 -32.83 -27.21
CA ALA A 104 -1.87 -33.62 -27.54
C ALA A 104 -1.53 -34.65 -26.45
N MET A 105 -1.48 -34.22 -25.18
CA MET A 105 -1.14 -35.09 -24.04
C MET A 105 -2.09 -36.28 -23.91
N GLN A 106 -3.39 -36.09 -24.12
CA GLN A 106 -4.39 -37.17 -24.03
C GLN A 106 -4.35 -38.14 -25.23
N LEU A 107 -3.68 -37.77 -26.33
CA LEU A 107 -3.44 -38.67 -27.46
C LEU A 107 -2.13 -39.45 -27.31
N MET A 108 -1.17 -38.87 -26.59
CA MET A 108 0.13 -39.46 -26.28
C MET A 108 0.01 -40.61 -25.27
N ARG A 109 1.08 -41.40 -25.20
CA ARG A 109 1.31 -42.44 -24.21
C ARG A 109 2.73 -42.34 -23.63
N THR A 110 2.96 -42.97 -22.48
CA THR A 110 4.30 -43.07 -21.88
C THR A 110 5.35 -43.52 -22.91
N GLY A 111 6.47 -42.79 -22.98
CA GLY A 111 7.58 -43.02 -23.91
C GLY A 111 7.51 -42.24 -25.22
N ASP A 112 6.35 -41.67 -25.56
CA ASP A 112 6.17 -40.88 -26.79
C ASP A 112 7.04 -39.61 -26.78
N ARG A 113 7.61 -39.28 -27.95
CA ARG A 113 8.17 -37.97 -28.25
C ARG A 113 7.56 -37.42 -29.52
N TRP A 114 6.89 -36.28 -29.42
CA TRP A 114 6.12 -35.67 -30.50
C TRP A 114 6.65 -34.28 -30.80
N GLU A 115 6.62 -33.92 -32.08
CA GLU A 115 6.60 -32.52 -32.51
C GLU A 115 5.14 -32.09 -32.54
N VAL A 116 4.78 -31.03 -31.82
CA VAL A 116 3.42 -30.53 -31.66
C VAL A 116 3.38 -29.07 -32.09
N VAL A 117 2.53 -28.74 -33.06
CA VAL A 117 2.38 -27.39 -33.62
C VAL A 117 0.98 -26.87 -33.32
N LEU A 118 0.93 -25.74 -32.62
CA LEU A 118 -0.29 -25.14 -32.11
C LEU A 118 -0.58 -23.81 -32.81
N PRO A 119 -1.71 -23.68 -33.52
CA PRO A 119 -2.26 -22.37 -33.88
C PRO A 119 -2.60 -21.58 -32.62
N SER A 120 -2.68 -20.25 -32.76
CA SER A 120 -2.75 -19.36 -31.60
C SER A 120 -3.98 -19.61 -30.72
N HIS A 121 -5.13 -19.98 -31.28
CA HIS A 121 -6.36 -20.28 -30.53
C HIS A 121 -6.27 -21.56 -29.68
N LEU A 122 -5.32 -22.45 -29.98
CA LEU A 122 -4.97 -23.60 -29.13
C LEU A 122 -3.83 -23.30 -28.15
N ALA A 123 -3.30 -22.07 -28.19
CA ALA A 123 -2.22 -21.56 -27.36
C ALA A 123 -2.69 -20.31 -26.58
N TYR A 124 -2.05 -19.15 -26.78
CA TYR A 124 -2.30 -17.92 -26.01
C TYR A 124 -3.13 -16.86 -26.76
N GLY A 125 -3.69 -17.20 -27.92
CA GLY A 125 -4.54 -16.34 -28.74
C GLY A 125 -3.90 -15.00 -29.10
N ASP A 126 -4.72 -14.01 -29.42
CA ASP A 126 -4.28 -12.66 -29.84
C ASP A 126 -3.49 -11.90 -28.79
N ARG A 127 -3.61 -12.27 -27.51
CA ARG A 127 -2.95 -11.56 -26.40
C ARG A 127 -1.50 -11.99 -26.20
N GLY A 128 -1.18 -13.25 -26.48
CA GLY A 128 0.14 -13.81 -26.17
C GLY A 128 0.34 -13.98 -24.66
N ALA A 129 1.56 -14.36 -24.26
CA ALA A 129 1.92 -14.56 -22.86
C ALA A 129 3.44 -14.44 -22.65
N GLY A 130 3.87 -13.50 -21.80
CA GLY A 130 5.29 -13.28 -21.51
C GLY A 130 6.11 -13.04 -22.78
N PRO A 131 7.13 -13.87 -23.09
CA PRO A 131 7.94 -13.73 -24.31
C PRO A 131 7.21 -14.16 -25.59
N ILE A 132 6.01 -14.74 -25.49
CA ILE A 132 5.22 -15.22 -26.62
C ILE A 132 4.35 -14.08 -27.16
N PRO A 133 4.55 -13.64 -28.41
CA PRO A 133 3.72 -12.61 -28.99
C PRO A 133 2.27 -13.07 -29.21
N GLY A 134 1.35 -12.12 -29.24
CA GLY A 134 -0.04 -12.34 -29.64
C GLY A 134 -0.16 -13.00 -31.02
N GLY A 135 -1.07 -13.95 -31.16
CA GLY A 135 -1.38 -14.66 -32.40
C GLY A 135 -0.24 -15.54 -32.92
N ALA A 136 0.75 -15.88 -32.09
CA ALA A 136 1.86 -16.73 -32.48
C ALA A 136 1.45 -18.21 -32.64
N VAL A 137 2.01 -18.88 -33.65
CA VAL A 137 2.08 -20.35 -33.68
C VAL A 137 3.21 -20.81 -32.78
N LEU A 138 2.93 -21.83 -31.96
CA LEU A 138 3.93 -22.44 -31.07
C LEU A 138 4.29 -23.83 -31.56
N ILE A 139 5.58 -24.14 -31.54
CA ILE A 139 6.10 -25.46 -31.87
C ILE A 139 6.72 -26.03 -30.60
N PHE A 140 6.29 -27.22 -30.22
CA PHE A 140 6.80 -27.94 -29.07
C PHE A 140 7.42 -29.26 -29.50
N GLU A 141 8.60 -29.56 -28.99
CA GLU A 141 9.04 -30.95 -28.82
C GLU A 141 8.54 -31.39 -27.45
N LEU A 142 7.67 -32.39 -27.38
CA LEU A 142 7.04 -32.88 -26.15
C LEU A 142 7.35 -34.36 -25.97
N GLU A 143 7.88 -34.73 -24.82
CA GLU A 143 8.29 -36.09 -24.46
C GLU A 143 7.55 -36.53 -23.19
N MET A 144 6.72 -37.56 -23.33
CA MET A 144 5.94 -38.15 -22.23
C MET A 144 6.80 -39.18 -21.51
N LEU A 145 7.28 -38.87 -20.31
CA LEU A 145 8.17 -39.77 -19.56
C LEU A 145 7.38 -40.73 -18.67
N GLU A 146 6.29 -40.26 -18.08
CA GLU A 146 5.49 -41.01 -17.12
C GLU A 146 4.06 -40.47 -17.07
N VAL A 147 3.08 -41.36 -17.06
CA VAL A 147 1.66 -41.07 -16.82
C VAL A 147 1.32 -41.54 -15.41
N GLY A 148 0.50 -40.77 -14.69
CA GLY A 148 0.20 -41.05 -13.29
C GLY A 148 1.36 -40.77 -12.34
N ALA A 149 2.29 -39.88 -12.74
CA ALA A 149 3.44 -39.53 -11.94
C ALA A 149 2.99 -39.03 -10.56
N GLN A 150 3.65 -39.51 -9.50
CA GLN A 150 3.42 -38.98 -8.17
C GLN A 150 3.82 -37.50 -8.18
N GLU A 151 2.83 -36.60 -8.13
CA GLU A 151 3.08 -35.25 -7.68
C GLU A 151 3.76 -35.40 -6.32
N PHE A 152 5.00 -34.90 -6.19
CA PHE A 152 5.60 -34.75 -4.87
C PHE A 152 4.67 -33.81 -4.10
N GLN A 153 3.73 -34.39 -3.33
CA GLN A 153 3.26 -33.76 -2.13
C GLN A 153 4.54 -33.58 -1.31
N GLU A 154 5.06 -32.35 -1.29
CA GLU A 154 6.07 -31.96 -0.33
C GLU A 154 5.68 -32.56 1.01
N SER A 155 6.53 -33.46 1.52
CA SER A 155 6.27 -34.13 2.78
C SER A 155 5.89 -33.06 3.79
N SER A 156 4.72 -33.21 4.37
CA SER A 156 4.11 -32.28 5.31
C SER A 156 5.08 -31.86 6.40
N ASN A 157 6.08 -32.68 6.72
CA ASN A 157 7.12 -32.37 7.69
C ASN A 157 7.99 -31.17 7.31
N MET A 158 8.39 -30.98 6.06
CA MET A 158 9.22 -29.82 5.67
C MET A 158 8.39 -28.55 5.59
N HIS A 159 7.11 -28.65 5.19
CA HIS A 159 6.17 -27.53 5.22
C HIS A 159 5.75 -27.20 6.66
N TYR A 160 5.57 -28.16 7.57
CA TYR A 160 5.32 -27.91 9.01
C TYR A 160 6.58 -27.49 9.77
N ILE A 161 7.78 -27.91 9.36
CA ILE A 161 9.04 -27.40 9.91
C ILE A 161 9.32 -26.01 9.35
N ALA A 162 9.07 -25.74 8.06
CA ALA A 162 9.23 -24.41 7.48
C ALA A 162 8.16 -23.44 7.98
N ILE A 163 6.89 -23.84 8.03
CA ILE A 163 5.79 -23.09 8.68
C ILE A 163 6.08 -22.99 10.17
N GLY A 164 6.53 -24.04 10.83
CA GLY A 164 6.87 -24.02 12.25
C GLY A 164 8.05 -23.10 12.55
N VAL A 165 9.08 -23.08 11.72
CA VAL A 165 10.22 -22.17 11.80
C VAL A 165 9.80 -20.76 11.40
N LEU A 166 8.93 -20.56 10.41
CA LEU A 166 8.39 -19.23 10.05
C LEU A 166 7.40 -18.70 11.09
N ILE A 167 6.65 -19.57 11.77
CA ILE A 167 5.80 -19.23 12.90
C ILE A 167 6.65 -18.96 14.11
N VAL A 168 7.69 -19.74 14.40
CA VAL A 168 8.58 -19.51 15.54
C VAL A 168 9.46 -18.28 15.29
N VAL A 169 10.03 -18.10 14.10
CA VAL A 169 10.74 -16.88 13.70
C VAL A 169 9.77 -15.72 13.61
N GLY A 170 8.54 -15.91 13.14
CA GLY A 170 7.49 -14.89 13.13
C GLY A 170 7.01 -14.53 14.53
N LEU A 171 6.92 -15.47 15.46
CA LEU A 171 6.57 -15.29 16.87
C LEU A 171 7.76 -14.73 17.64
N LEU A 172 8.99 -15.06 17.29
CA LEU A 172 10.20 -14.48 17.85
C LEU A 172 10.43 -13.08 17.29
N LEU A 173 10.10 -12.82 16.03
CA LEU A 173 10.10 -11.48 15.43
C LEU A 173 8.93 -10.66 15.95
N PHE A 174 7.76 -11.25 16.17
CA PHE A 174 6.62 -10.61 16.80
C PHE A 174 6.90 -10.37 18.28
N ALA A 175 7.41 -11.33 19.04
CA ALA A 175 7.83 -11.16 20.42
C ALA A 175 9.01 -10.19 20.50
N TYR A 176 9.96 -10.21 19.56
CA TYR A 176 11.01 -9.20 19.44
C TYR A 176 10.41 -7.84 19.09
N GLN A 177 9.38 -7.76 18.24
CA GLN A 177 8.61 -6.54 17.98
C GLN A 177 7.80 -6.08 19.20
N GLN A 178 7.26 -6.98 20.03
CA GLN A 178 6.55 -6.68 21.29
C GLN A 178 7.51 -6.48 22.47
N PHE A 179 8.77 -6.87 22.33
CA PHE A 179 9.85 -6.64 23.29
C PHE A 179 10.59 -5.34 22.96
N THR A 180 10.73 -5.00 21.67
CA THR A 180 11.30 -3.74 21.19
C THR A 180 10.29 -2.61 21.15
N MET A 181 9.06 -2.85 20.68
CA MET A 181 7.91 -2.00 21.02
C MET A 181 7.45 -2.49 22.38
N GLY A 182 7.76 -1.76 23.46
CA GLY A 182 7.26 -2.08 24.80
C GLY A 182 5.73 -2.30 24.81
N PRO A 183 5.17 -2.76 25.95
CA PRO A 183 3.75 -3.10 26.06
C PRO A 183 2.87 -2.03 25.41
N ALA A 184 1.80 -2.46 24.73
CA ALA A 184 0.81 -1.54 24.16
C ALA A 184 0.46 -0.49 25.24
N PRO A 185 0.45 0.80 24.89
CA PRO A 185 0.29 1.83 25.89
C PRO A 185 -1.06 1.60 26.55
N VAL A 186 -1.10 1.67 27.88
CA VAL A 186 -2.33 1.49 28.65
C VAL A 186 -3.32 2.55 28.14
N ARG A 187 -4.36 2.10 27.43
CA ARG A 187 -5.43 2.98 26.97
C ARG A 187 -6.50 3.00 28.03
N GLY A 188 -6.76 4.17 28.60
CA GLY A 188 -7.93 4.44 29.41
C GLY A 188 -9.23 4.29 28.59
N PRO A 189 -10.40 4.32 29.25
CA PRO A 189 -11.67 4.21 28.55
C PRO A 189 -11.89 5.38 27.59
N PRO A 190 -12.71 5.22 26.53
CA PRO A 190 -13.20 6.35 25.76
C PRO A 190 -13.93 7.35 26.68
N VAL A 191 -13.62 8.64 26.54
CA VAL A 191 -14.20 9.73 27.34
C VAL A 191 -15.08 10.58 26.44
N GLN A 192 -16.30 10.86 26.89
CA GLN A 192 -17.22 11.71 26.13
C GLN A 192 -16.84 13.19 26.32
N LEU A 193 -17.01 14.01 25.28
CA LEU A 193 -16.54 15.40 25.31
C LEU A 193 -17.15 16.25 26.44
N HIS A 194 -18.37 15.93 26.88
CA HIS A 194 -19.00 16.65 27.99
C HIS A 194 -18.35 16.33 29.35
N GLU A 195 -17.63 15.21 29.47
CA GLU A 195 -16.93 14.76 30.68
C GLU A 195 -15.52 15.34 30.78
N THR A 196 -14.97 15.88 29.68
CA THR A 196 -13.60 16.43 29.67
C THR A 196 -13.52 17.82 30.28
N SER A 197 -14.65 18.53 30.36
CA SER A 197 -14.68 19.90 30.87
C SER A 197 -14.59 19.92 32.39
N HIS A 198 -13.76 20.81 32.92
CA HIS A 198 -13.51 20.89 34.36
C HIS A 198 -13.10 22.32 34.77
N PRO A 199 -13.57 22.85 35.92
CA PRO A 199 -13.23 24.21 36.35
C PRO A 199 -11.72 24.49 36.51
N LEU A 200 -10.94 23.44 36.79
CA LEU A 200 -9.47 23.53 36.94
C LEU A 200 -8.71 23.28 35.63
N ASN A 201 -9.40 23.08 34.50
CA ASN A 201 -8.74 22.97 33.22
C ASN A 201 -8.10 24.33 32.86
N PRO A 202 -6.83 24.36 32.45
CA PRO A 202 -6.21 25.59 32.00
C PRO A 202 -6.91 26.13 30.76
N HIS A 203 -7.06 27.45 30.71
CA HIS A 203 -7.51 28.16 29.53
C HIS A 203 -6.34 28.93 28.90
N VAL A 204 -6.19 28.82 27.59
CA VAL A 204 -5.14 29.52 26.84
C VAL A 204 -5.74 30.23 25.65
N PHE A 205 -5.03 31.21 25.11
CA PHE A 205 -5.49 31.97 23.95
C PHE A 205 -4.42 32.12 22.89
N PHE A 206 -4.88 32.31 21.66
CA PHE A 206 -4.10 32.81 20.54
C PHE A 206 -4.77 34.05 19.94
N ASP A 207 -3.99 35.12 19.84
CA ASP A 207 -4.32 36.25 19.01
C ASP A 207 -3.81 36.00 17.59
N ILE A 208 -4.71 36.05 16.61
CA ILE A 208 -4.41 35.66 15.23
C ILE A 208 -4.33 36.90 14.34
N ASP A 209 -3.25 36.98 13.57
CA ASP A 209 -3.11 37.90 12.45
C ASP A 209 -3.18 37.12 11.12
N ILE A 210 -3.94 37.65 10.16
CA ILE A 210 -4.07 37.11 8.80
C ILE A 210 -3.61 38.20 7.82
N GLY A 211 -2.62 37.89 6.98
CA GLY A 211 -2.08 38.84 6.01
C GLY A 211 -1.56 40.13 6.67
N GLY A 212 -0.99 40.01 7.88
CA GLY A 212 -0.49 41.14 8.68
C GLY A 212 -1.56 42.00 9.36
N LYS A 213 -2.82 41.55 9.41
CA LYS A 213 -3.91 42.26 10.09
C LYS A 213 -4.53 41.40 11.18
N ARG A 214 -4.84 42.01 12.33
CA ARG A 214 -5.53 41.34 13.43
C ARG A 214 -6.89 40.79 12.99
N ALA A 215 -7.04 39.47 13.04
CA ALA A 215 -8.27 38.77 12.71
C ALA A 215 -9.15 38.56 13.94
N GLY A 216 -8.56 38.20 15.09
CA GLY A 216 -9.30 37.98 16.33
C GLY A 216 -8.53 37.12 17.32
N ARG A 217 -9.27 36.57 18.29
CA ARG A 217 -8.73 35.69 19.34
C ARG A 217 -9.43 34.33 19.31
N ILE A 218 -8.65 33.27 19.47
CA ILE A 218 -9.12 31.92 19.74
C ILE A 218 -8.80 31.60 21.20
N GLU A 219 -9.76 31.09 21.95
CA GLU A 219 -9.56 30.62 23.33
C GLU A 219 -9.80 29.11 23.37
N PHE A 220 -8.94 28.41 24.11
CA PHE A 220 -8.97 26.96 24.26
C PHE A 220 -9.13 26.58 25.72
N GLU A 221 -9.88 25.52 25.98
CA GLU A 221 -9.86 24.77 27.23
C GLU A 221 -8.96 23.54 27.03
N LEU A 222 -8.02 23.29 27.95
CA LEU A 222 -7.11 22.16 27.90
C LEU A 222 -7.55 21.07 28.89
N PHE A 223 -7.70 19.83 28.42
CA PHE A 223 -8.20 18.69 29.19
C PHE A 223 -7.12 18.12 30.13
N ALA A 224 -6.63 18.92 31.08
CA ALA A 224 -5.52 18.57 31.96
C ALA A 224 -5.79 17.35 32.86
N LYS A 225 -7.04 16.96 33.06
CA LYS A 225 -7.38 15.69 33.74
C LYS A 225 -7.20 14.45 32.87
N ILE A 226 -7.37 14.58 31.56
CA ILE A 226 -7.33 13.48 30.59
C ILE A 226 -5.94 13.34 29.98
N ALA A 227 -5.32 14.47 29.64
CA ALA A 227 -3.99 14.51 29.06
C ALA A 227 -3.12 15.56 29.80
N PRO A 228 -2.79 15.35 31.09
CA PRO A 228 -2.07 16.34 31.90
C PRO A 228 -0.74 16.80 31.31
N ARG A 229 0.08 15.88 30.78
CA ARG A 229 1.38 16.24 30.19
C ARG A 229 1.21 16.96 28.86
N THR A 230 0.26 16.52 28.04
CA THR A 230 -0.03 17.13 26.75
C THR A 230 -0.60 18.55 26.92
N ALA A 231 -1.52 18.72 27.87
CA ALA A 231 -2.09 20.00 28.26
C ALA A 231 -1.02 20.94 28.83
N GLU A 232 -0.16 20.47 29.76
CA GLU A 232 0.93 21.29 30.32
C GLU A 232 1.96 21.70 29.26
N ASN A 233 2.30 20.80 28.33
CA ASN A 233 3.16 21.14 27.19
C ASN A 233 2.57 22.30 26.38
N PHE A 234 1.29 22.21 26.01
CA PHE A 234 0.65 23.26 25.21
C PHE A 234 0.50 24.56 26.00
N ARG A 235 0.12 24.49 27.29
CA ARG A 235 -0.01 25.66 28.16
C ARG A 235 1.31 26.41 28.30
N ALA A 236 2.39 25.71 28.63
CA ALA A 236 3.71 26.31 28.79
C ALA A 236 4.29 26.85 27.47
N LEU A 237 3.99 26.21 26.33
CA LEU A 237 4.32 26.74 25.00
C LEU A 237 3.47 27.95 24.62
N ALA A 238 2.24 28.08 25.14
CA ALA A 238 1.43 29.27 24.95
C ALA A 238 1.97 30.47 25.75
N THR A 239 2.52 30.24 26.95
CA THR A 239 3.06 31.30 27.82
C THR A 239 4.51 31.65 27.52
N GLY A 240 5.29 30.72 26.96
CA GLY A 240 6.72 30.90 26.73
C GLY A 240 7.57 30.81 28.00
N GLU A 241 7.00 30.37 29.13
CA GLU A 241 7.66 30.41 30.45
C GLU A 241 8.88 29.47 30.57
N ARG A 242 9.00 28.50 29.67
CA ARG A 242 10.10 27.51 29.67
C ARG A 242 11.38 28.02 28.98
N GLY A 243 11.41 29.28 28.56
CA GLY A 243 12.61 29.92 28.03
C GLY A 243 13.01 29.39 26.66
N VAL A 244 14.28 29.06 26.49
CA VAL A 244 14.88 28.64 25.20
C VAL A 244 15.02 27.11 25.17
N GLY A 245 14.55 26.51 24.07
CA GLY A 245 14.61 25.06 23.83
C GLY A 245 15.95 24.57 23.29
N LYS A 246 16.07 23.26 23.04
CA LYS A 246 17.30 22.65 22.52
C LYS A 246 17.63 23.11 21.10
N SER A 247 16.63 23.56 20.35
CA SER A 247 16.79 24.15 19.02
C SER A 247 17.41 25.57 19.06
N GLY A 248 17.61 26.15 20.25
CA GLY A 248 18.05 27.54 20.40
C GLY A 248 16.97 28.57 20.12
N LYS A 249 15.71 28.14 19.95
CA LYS A 249 14.54 29.01 19.77
C LYS A 249 13.72 29.09 21.08
N PRO A 250 13.00 30.19 21.33
CA PRO A 250 12.05 30.26 22.43
C PRO A 250 11.01 29.14 22.33
N LEU A 251 10.73 28.46 23.45
CA LEU A 251 9.64 27.49 23.58
C LEU A 251 8.30 28.23 23.68
N HIS A 252 7.90 28.89 22.60
CA HIS A 252 6.77 29.81 22.60
C HIS A 252 6.03 29.80 21.24
N PHE A 253 4.70 29.73 21.26
CA PHE A 253 3.88 29.80 20.04
C PHE A 253 3.80 31.19 19.42
N LYS A 254 4.03 32.26 20.20
CA LYS A 254 4.07 33.63 19.69
C LYS A 254 5.03 33.77 18.50
N GLY A 255 4.51 34.29 17.40
CA GLY A 255 5.21 34.48 16.13
C GLY A 255 5.23 33.26 15.22
N SER A 256 4.77 32.10 15.67
CA SER A 256 4.64 30.91 14.81
C SER A 256 3.36 30.96 13.96
N GLY A 257 3.36 30.25 12.84
CA GLY A 257 2.27 30.28 11.87
C GLY A 257 1.50 28.98 11.71
N PHE A 258 0.29 29.08 11.17
CA PHE A 258 -0.44 27.94 10.62
C PHE A 258 0.16 27.60 9.25
N HIS A 259 1.00 26.57 9.23
CA HIS A 259 1.78 26.20 8.04
C HIS A 259 1.07 25.17 7.15
N ARG A 260 0.01 24.51 7.66
CA ARG A 260 -0.77 23.54 6.91
C ARG A 260 -2.26 23.61 7.24
N VAL A 261 -3.09 24.07 6.31
CA VAL A 261 -4.54 24.24 6.46
C VAL A 261 -5.26 23.53 5.32
N ILE A 262 -6.09 22.53 5.65
CA ILE A 262 -6.85 21.74 4.68
C ILE A 262 -8.36 21.94 4.97
N PRO A 263 -9.10 22.63 4.10
CA PRO A 263 -10.54 22.84 4.26
C PRO A 263 -11.31 21.52 4.39
N GLY A 264 -12.30 21.48 5.28
CA GLY A 264 -13.07 20.27 5.61
C GLY A 264 -12.29 19.22 6.41
N PHE A 265 -11.07 19.52 6.84
CA PHE A 265 -10.24 18.60 7.62
C PHE A 265 -9.70 19.25 8.89
N MET A 266 -8.64 20.07 8.80
CA MET A 266 -7.99 20.67 9.97
C MET A 266 -7.08 21.86 9.63
N CYS A 267 -6.74 22.64 10.66
CA CYS A 267 -5.77 23.73 10.63
C CYS A 267 -4.58 23.40 11.55
N GLN A 268 -3.38 23.18 11.02
CA GLN A 268 -2.17 22.76 11.74
C GLN A 268 -1.15 23.90 11.89
N ALA A 269 -0.59 24.00 13.10
CA ALA A 269 0.38 25.02 13.52
C ALA A 269 1.38 24.47 14.55
N GLY A 270 2.10 25.35 15.25
CA GLY A 270 2.97 24.99 16.38
C GLY A 270 4.41 24.63 16.01
N ASP A 271 4.82 24.80 14.76
CA ASP A 271 6.24 24.73 14.37
C ASP A 271 6.88 26.12 14.51
N PHE A 272 7.37 26.43 15.71
CA PHE A 272 8.05 27.69 16.02
C PHE A 272 9.56 27.68 15.67
N THR A 273 10.11 26.55 15.18
CA THR A 273 11.54 26.47 14.86
C THR A 273 11.81 26.65 13.37
N SER A 274 11.06 25.94 12.52
CA SER A 274 11.23 25.93 11.07
C SER A 274 10.07 26.59 10.33
N GLY A 275 8.88 26.64 10.93
CA GLY A 275 7.70 27.28 10.37
C GLY A 275 7.07 26.56 9.18
N ASP A 276 7.49 25.33 8.87
CA ASP A 276 7.08 24.59 7.67
C ASP A 276 6.61 23.15 7.94
N GLY A 277 6.48 22.78 9.21
CA GLY A 277 6.06 21.46 9.67
C GLY A 277 7.21 20.48 9.90
N ARG A 278 8.45 20.84 9.55
CA ARG A 278 9.63 19.99 9.80
C ARG A 278 10.21 20.17 11.20
N GLY A 279 9.83 21.22 11.91
CA GLY A 279 10.39 21.58 13.21
C GLY A 279 9.44 21.38 14.39
N GLY A 280 9.68 22.17 15.43
CA GLY A 280 8.99 22.13 16.71
C GLY A 280 9.66 21.21 17.73
N GLU A 281 9.53 21.54 19.01
CA GLU A 281 9.97 20.71 20.12
C GLU A 281 9.06 20.92 21.34
N SER A 282 8.87 19.89 22.16
CA SER A 282 8.12 19.98 23.41
C SER A 282 8.94 20.60 24.54
N ILE A 283 8.26 21.00 25.61
CA ILE A 283 8.90 21.45 26.85
C ILE A 283 9.70 20.35 27.56
N TYR A 284 9.52 19.09 27.17
CA TYR A 284 10.21 17.92 27.72
C TYR A 284 11.52 17.60 26.98
N GLY A 285 11.86 18.38 25.95
CA GLY A 285 13.12 18.31 25.23
C GLY A 285 13.09 17.35 24.05
N GLY A 286 12.54 17.82 22.92
CA GLY A 286 12.31 17.02 21.71
C GLY A 286 10.88 16.53 21.65
N THR A 287 10.68 15.22 21.44
CA THR A 287 9.34 14.61 21.44
C THR A 287 9.00 13.92 22.77
N PHE A 288 7.71 13.68 23.02
CA PHE A 288 7.21 12.92 24.16
C PHE A 288 6.14 11.90 23.75
N ALA A 289 5.89 10.95 24.65
CA ALA A 289 4.96 9.83 24.44
C ALA A 289 3.51 10.28 24.28
N ASP A 290 2.70 9.47 23.60
CA ASP A 290 1.27 9.66 23.52
C ASP A 290 0.61 9.37 24.89
N GLU A 291 -0.33 10.23 25.29
CA GLU A 291 -0.94 10.17 26.62
C GLU A 291 -2.36 9.62 26.53
N TRP A 292 -2.52 8.36 26.95
CA TRP A 292 -3.80 7.63 26.82
C TRP A 292 -4.33 7.07 28.14
N GLU A 293 -3.52 7.07 29.20
CA GLU A 293 -3.79 6.31 30.43
C GLU A 293 -4.99 6.82 31.25
N HIS A 294 -5.31 8.12 31.17
CA HIS A 294 -6.41 8.74 31.93
C HIS A 294 -7.73 8.82 31.13
N GLY A 295 -7.74 8.34 29.88
CA GLY A 295 -8.90 8.34 29.01
C GLY A 295 -8.57 8.77 27.58
N VAL A 296 -9.43 8.40 26.63
CA VAL A 296 -9.24 8.70 25.20
C VAL A 296 -10.42 9.51 24.68
N VAL A 297 -10.15 10.72 24.20
CA VAL A 297 -11.15 11.56 23.53
C VAL A 297 -11.04 11.34 22.02
N HIS A 298 -12.17 11.08 21.37
CA HIS A 298 -12.23 10.85 19.92
C HIS A 298 -12.50 12.16 19.16
N HIS A 299 -12.10 12.20 17.88
CA HIS A 299 -12.25 13.36 17.01
C HIS A 299 -13.66 13.47 16.43
N THR A 300 -14.64 13.65 17.32
CA THR A 300 -16.07 13.53 17.00
C THR A 300 -16.68 14.78 16.37
N GLU A 301 -16.05 15.95 16.51
CA GLU A 301 -16.62 17.23 16.07
C GLU A 301 -15.55 18.29 15.71
N PRO A 302 -15.94 19.39 15.01
CA PRO A 302 -15.08 20.56 14.81
C PRO A 302 -14.69 21.25 16.12
N GLY A 303 -13.55 21.93 16.12
CA GLY A 303 -13.06 22.72 17.25
C GLY A 303 -12.27 21.92 18.28
N LEU A 304 -11.95 20.65 18.02
CA LEU A 304 -11.09 19.85 18.89
C LEU A 304 -9.63 20.19 18.64
N LEU A 305 -8.87 20.32 19.73
CA LEU A 305 -7.43 20.58 19.72
C LEU A 305 -6.68 19.26 19.94
N SER A 306 -5.81 18.90 18.99
CA SER A 306 -5.16 17.59 18.95
C SER A 306 -3.71 17.69 18.49
N MET A 307 -2.86 16.79 18.97
CA MET A 307 -1.42 16.83 18.69
C MET A 307 -1.10 16.29 17.30
N ALA A 308 -0.28 17.04 16.55
CA ALA A 308 0.38 16.50 15.37
C ALA A 308 1.60 15.67 15.78
N ASN A 309 1.83 14.55 15.09
CA ASN A 309 2.95 13.66 15.35
C ASN A 309 3.46 13.03 14.04
N ARG A 310 4.56 12.27 14.12
CA ARG A 310 5.16 11.51 13.02
C ARG A 310 5.05 10.00 13.26
N GLY A 311 3.96 9.58 13.91
CA GLY A 311 3.78 8.23 14.43
C GLY A 311 3.76 8.21 15.95
N ARG A 312 3.60 7.00 16.49
CA ARG A 312 3.42 6.75 17.92
C ARG A 312 4.55 7.37 18.75
N ASP A 313 4.18 7.99 19.87
CA ASP A 313 5.11 8.53 20.87
C ASP A 313 6.08 9.60 20.34
N THR A 314 5.64 10.39 19.35
CA THR A 314 6.43 11.47 18.73
C THR A 314 5.78 12.86 18.82
N GLN A 315 5.05 13.11 19.92
CA GLN A 315 4.40 14.40 20.15
C GLN A 315 5.46 15.50 20.38
N GLY A 316 5.35 16.64 19.70
CA GLY A 316 6.29 17.77 19.85
C GLY A 316 5.58 19.03 20.34
N SER A 317 5.66 20.10 19.56
CA SER A 317 4.88 21.32 19.76
C SER A 317 3.76 21.50 18.74
N GLN A 318 3.80 20.77 17.64
CA GLN A 318 2.82 20.92 16.58
C GLN A 318 1.46 20.35 16.99
N PHE A 319 0.42 21.07 16.61
CA PHE A 319 -0.97 20.74 16.92
C PHE A 319 -1.84 21.04 15.70
N PHE A 320 -3.06 20.52 15.70
CA PHE A 320 -4.09 20.91 14.77
C PHE A 320 -5.43 21.15 15.47
N ILE A 321 -6.25 22.01 14.86
CA ILE A 321 -7.63 22.27 15.24
C ILE A 321 -8.52 21.62 14.18
N THR A 322 -9.44 20.75 14.59
CA THR A 322 -10.39 20.11 13.66
C THR A 322 -11.41 21.13 13.16
N VAL A 323 -11.83 21.01 11.89
CA VAL A 323 -12.95 21.78 11.32
C VAL A 323 -14.09 20.88 10.84
N ALA A 324 -13.89 19.56 10.92
CA ALA A 324 -14.85 18.50 10.69
C ALA A 324 -14.59 17.35 11.69
N ALA A 325 -15.49 16.37 11.77
CA ALA A 325 -15.21 15.13 12.47
C ALA A 325 -14.15 14.32 11.71
N THR A 326 -13.15 13.76 12.41
CA THR A 326 -11.99 13.09 11.80
C THR A 326 -11.67 11.77 12.50
N SER A 327 -12.65 10.88 12.60
CA SER A 327 -12.54 9.62 13.37
C SER A 327 -11.42 8.67 12.91
N TRP A 328 -10.92 8.80 11.68
CA TRP A 328 -9.76 8.04 11.21
C TRP A 328 -8.43 8.39 11.92
N LEU A 329 -8.41 9.48 12.70
CA LEU A 329 -7.31 9.90 13.55
C LEU A 329 -7.40 9.34 14.99
N ASP A 330 -8.51 8.69 15.35
CA ASP A 330 -8.72 8.16 16.69
C ASP A 330 -7.68 7.09 17.06
N GLY A 331 -7.14 7.21 18.27
CA GLY A 331 -6.06 6.35 18.77
C GLY A 331 -4.72 6.54 18.04
N LYS A 332 -4.57 7.59 17.23
CA LYS A 332 -3.32 7.99 16.56
C LYS A 332 -2.85 9.39 16.95
N HIS A 333 -3.77 10.30 17.28
CA HIS A 333 -3.48 11.68 17.70
C HIS A 333 -4.21 11.98 19.01
N VAL A 334 -3.49 12.51 19.99
CA VAL A 334 -4.04 12.80 21.32
C VAL A 334 -4.88 14.07 21.22
N VAL A 335 -6.20 13.96 21.44
CA VAL A 335 -7.08 15.11 21.66
C VAL A 335 -6.90 15.57 23.10
N PHE A 336 -6.48 16.82 23.30
CA PHE A 336 -6.10 17.35 24.62
C PHE A 336 -6.78 18.68 24.96
N GLY A 337 -7.68 19.16 24.11
CA GLY A 337 -8.44 20.37 24.39
C GLY A 337 -9.51 20.65 23.35
N ARG A 338 -10.16 21.81 23.48
CA ARG A 338 -11.14 22.30 22.51
C ARG A 338 -11.15 23.82 22.46
N VAL A 339 -11.59 24.36 21.33
CA VAL A 339 -11.93 25.77 21.17
C VAL A 339 -13.19 26.07 21.97
N VAL A 340 -13.12 27.08 22.85
CA VAL A 340 -14.27 27.58 23.62
C VAL A 340 -14.75 28.95 23.14
N LYS A 341 -13.88 29.74 22.50
CA LYS A 341 -14.24 30.98 21.78
C LYS A 341 -13.39 31.15 20.52
N GLY A 342 -13.91 31.86 19.52
CA GLY A 342 -13.18 32.17 18.29
C GLY A 342 -13.24 31.09 17.22
N MET A 343 -14.28 30.25 17.21
CA MET A 343 -14.45 29.23 16.16
C MET A 343 -14.72 29.86 14.78
N ASP A 344 -15.28 31.07 14.74
CA ASP A 344 -15.38 31.90 13.55
C ASP A 344 -13.99 32.29 12.99
N ILE A 345 -13.02 32.56 13.86
CA ILE A 345 -11.62 32.80 13.46
C ILE A 345 -10.98 31.53 12.91
N VAL A 346 -11.24 30.37 13.51
CA VAL A 346 -10.79 29.06 12.97
C VAL A 346 -11.35 28.82 11.57
N LYS A 347 -12.64 29.13 11.33
CA LYS A 347 -13.25 29.05 9.99
C LYS A 347 -12.63 30.06 9.01
N ALA A 348 -12.28 31.25 9.46
CA ALA A 348 -11.56 32.22 8.63
C ALA A 348 -10.16 31.73 8.23
N ILE A 349 -9.45 31.06 9.14
CA ILE A 349 -8.18 30.37 8.86
C ILE A 349 -8.41 29.25 7.83
N GLU A 350 -9.41 28.40 8.05
CA GLU A 350 -9.77 27.28 7.17
C GLU A 350 -10.01 27.74 5.73
N ALA A 351 -10.76 28.83 5.55
CA ALA A 351 -11.11 29.38 4.24
C ALA A 351 -9.90 29.81 3.40
N LEU A 352 -8.74 30.02 4.04
CA LEU A 352 -7.48 30.36 3.37
C LEU A 352 -6.66 29.14 2.96
N GLY A 353 -7.06 27.94 3.38
CA GLY A 353 -6.37 26.68 3.10
C GLY A 353 -6.54 26.18 1.66
N SER A 354 -5.90 25.05 1.37
CA SER A 354 -6.00 24.37 0.08
C SER A 354 -5.92 22.86 0.24
N SER A 355 -6.23 22.11 -0.82
CA SER A 355 -6.06 20.65 -0.82
C SER A 355 -4.61 20.20 -0.57
N SER A 356 -3.63 21.01 -0.98
CA SER A 356 -2.21 20.79 -0.69
C SER A 356 -1.84 21.05 0.79
N GLY A 357 -2.72 21.69 1.54
CA GLY A 357 -2.45 22.22 2.86
C GLY A 357 -1.79 23.59 2.89
N ARG A 358 -1.23 24.10 1.79
CA ARG A 358 -0.59 25.43 1.79
C ARG A 358 -1.66 26.54 1.92
N PRO A 359 -1.55 27.46 2.88
CA PRO A 359 -2.42 28.63 2.96
C PRO A 359 -2.14 29.65 1.85
N SER A 360 -3.18 30.38 1.44
CA SER A 360 -3.14 31.46 0.45
C SER A 360 -2.59 32.78 1.00
N GLN A 361 -2.62 32.97 2.31
CA GLN A 361 -2.06 34.11 3.02
C GLN A 361 -1.31 33.64 4.26
N GLU A 362 -0.40 34.47 4.77
CA GLU A 362 0.26 34.21 6.03
C GLU A 362 -0.72 34.32 7.20
N ILE A 363 -0.67 33.35 8.12
CA ILE A 363 -1.54 33.24 9.30
C ILE A 363 -0.63 33.04 10.50
N VAL A 364 -0.55 34.03 11.37
CA VAL A 364 0.42 34.09 12.48
C VAL A 364 -0.31 34.13 13.81
N ILE A 365 0.21 33.38 14.78
CA ILE A 365 -0.12 33.54 16.21
C ILE A 365 0.64 34.76 16.71
N ALA A 366 0.02 35.93 16.60
CA ALA A 366 0.65 37.22 16.92
C ALA A 366 0.96 37.37 18.42
N ASP A 367 0.11 36.78 19.27
CA ASP A 367 0.34 36.67 20.71
C ASP A 367 -0.32 35.40 21.26
N SER A 368 0.22 34.89 22.36
CA SER A 368 -0.31 33.70 23.04
C SER A 368 -0.11 33.80 24.54
N GLY A 369 -0.91 33.07 25.31
CA GLY A 369 -0.75 33.00 26.75
C GLY A 369 -1.83 32.20 27.45
N GLU A 370 -1.80 32.25 28.78
CA GLU A 370 -2.77 31.60 29.66
C GLU A 370 -3.76 32.63 30.22
N LEU A 371 -5.00 32.20 30.42
CA LEU A 371 -6.09 32.99 30.99
C LEU A 371 -6.36 32.53 32.42
N GLY A 372 -6.58 33.50 33.33
CA GLY A 372 -7.05 33.26 34.68
C GLY A 372 -8.56 32.97 34.70
N GLU A 373 -9.07 32.62 35.87
CA GLU A 373 -10.50 32.33 36.07
C GLU A 373 -11.43 33.51 35.71
N ASP A 374 -10.92 34.74 35.83
CA ASP A 374 -11.61 35.97 35.47
C ASP A 374 -11.49 36.34 33.98
N GLY A 375 -10.83 35.50 33.18
CA GLY A 375 -10.57 35.71 31.77
C GLY A 375 -9.45 36.72 31.48
N GLN A 376 -8.72 37.18 32.50
CA GLN A 376 -7.56 38.04 32.30
C GLN A 376 -6.32 37.22 31.93
N VAL A 377 -5.43 37.83 31.15
CA VAL A 377 -4.16 37.20 30.78
C VAL A 377 -3.28 37.08 32.02
N LEU A 378 -2.87 35.85 32.36
CA LEU A 378 -1.92 35.60 33.43
C LEU A 378 -0.51 36.03 33.00
N ARG A 379 0.17 36.81 33.84
CA ARG A 379 1.56 37.21 33.62
C ARG A 379 2.50 36.22 34.28
N HIS A 380 3.14 35.38 33.48
CA HIS A 380 4.23 34.52 33.94
C HIS A 380 5.54 35.29 33.94
N ARG A 381 6.23 35.37 35.09
CA ARG A 381 7.58 35.95 35.15
C ARG A 381 8.58 34.92 34.61
N PRO A 382 9.52 35.30 33.73
CA PRO A 382 10.58 34.38 33.31
C PRO A 382 11.43 34.00 34.53
N SER A 383 11.74 32.70 34.67
CA SER A 383 12.40 32.11 35.83
C SER A 383 13.88 32.45 36.01
N HIS A 384 14.42 33.46 35.30
CA HIS A 384 15.81 33.93 35.40
C HIS A 384 15.89 35.45 35.52
N ALA A 385 15.21 35.99 36.53
CA ALA A 385 15.41 37.36 36.99
C ALA A 385 15.62 37.38 38.50
N GLU A 386 16.59 36.60 38.99
CA GLU A 386 17.21 36.79 40.30
C GLU A 386 18.73 36.86 40.13
N GLU A 387 19.28 38.00 40.57
CA GLU A 387 20.65 38.34 40.95
C GLU A 387 21.65 38.88 39.89
N LEU A 388 21.82 40.21 39.99
CA LEU A 388 22.97 41.10 39.72
C LEU A 388 23.41 41.39 38.27
#